data_AF-A0A846LYP5-F1
#
_entry.id   AF-A0A846LYP5-F1
#
_cell.length_a   1.000
_cell.length_b   1.000
_cell.length_c   1.000
_cell.angle_alpha   90.00
_cell.angle_beta   90.00
_cell.angle_gamma   90.00
#
_symmetry.space_group_name_H-M   'P 1'
#
loop_
_entity.id
_entity.type
_entity.pdbx_description
1 polymer ?
#
loop_
_entity_poly.entity_id
_entity_poly.type
_entity_poly.pdbx_seq_one_letter_code
_entity_poly.pdbx_strand_id
1 'polypeptide(L)'
;MTRTGVLLVLALALSAVGVVDAVRAQDDDLAVLLAAVGLLVAAALGTETRRRSAVLLRPDLARWLELRAATTGEPVDRLADRCVAACRAGLVEDGAAADGRR
;
A
#
# COMPACT_ATOMS: atom_id res chain seq x y z
N MET A 1 0.95 1.65 -9.64
CA MET A 1 1.92 1.94 -8.55
C MET A 1 1.83 3.41 -8.20
N THR A 2 1.87 3.77 -6.92
CA THR A 2 1.93 5.19 -6.49
C THR A 2 3.23 5.82 -6.98
N ARG A 3 3.25 7.14 -7.20
CA ARG A 3 4.48 7.88 -7.59
C ARG A 3 5.64 7.57 -6.63
N THR A 4 5.33 7.45 -5.35
CA THR A 4 6.24 7.02 -4.29
C THR A 4 6.80 5.61 -4.52
N GLY A 5 5.95 4.63 -4.88
CA GLY A 5 6.40 3.28 -5.20
C GLY A 5 7.36 3.22 -6.40
N VAL A 6 7.13 4.04 -7.43
CA VAL A 6 8.06 4.14 -8.58
C VAL A 6 9.42 4.71 -8.15
N LEU A 7 9.43 5.75 -7.31
CA LEU A 7 10.66 6.33 -6.77
C LEU A 7 11.43 5.33 -5.90
N LEU A 8 10.73 4.55 -5.07
CA LEU A 8 11.36 3.52 -4.23
C LEU A 8 12.00 2.41 -5.07
N VAL A 9 11.33 1.95 -6.15
CA VAL A 9 11.92 0.96 -7.06
C VAL A 9 13.16 1.51 -7.76
N LEU A 10 13.12 2.77 -8.22
CA LEU A 10 14.27 3.41 -8.84
C LEU A 10 15.43 3.55 -7.84
N ALA A 11 15.15 4.00 -6.61
CA ALA A 11 16.14 4.12 -5.56
C ALA A 11 16.78 2.76 -5.23
N LEU A 12 15.97 1.69 -5.18
CA LEU A 12 16.48 0.34 -4.94
C LEU A 12 17.42 -0.13 -6.07
N ALA A 13 17.03 0.13 -7.33
CA ALA A 13 17.86 -0.21 -8.49
C ALA A 13 19.20 0.54 -8.48
N LEU A 14 19.18 1.86 -8.20
CA LEU A 14 20.39 2.67 -8.08
C LEU A 14 21.28 2.19 -6.93
N SER A 15 20.69 1.84 -5.78
CA SER A 15 21.42 1.29 -4.64
C SER A 15 22.11 -0.02 -5.01
N ALA A 16 21.43 -0.91 -5.73
CA ALA A 16 22.01 -2.18 -6.17
C ALA A 16 23.18 -1.98 -7.14
N VAL A 17 23.06 -1.05 -8.09
CA VAL A 17 24.16 -0.69 -9.01
C VAL A 17 25.36 -0.15 -8.22
N GLY A 18 25.11 0.75 -7.26
CA GLY A 18 26.16 1.32 -6.43
C GLY A 18 26.87 0.28 -5.57
N VAL A 19 26.16 -0.72 -5.02
CA VAL A 19 26.81 -1.84 -4.29
C VAL A 19 27.76 -2.61 -5.21
N VAL A 20 27.32 -2.94 -6.43
CA VAL A 20 28.16 -3.68 -7.39
C VAL A 20 29.41 -2.88 -7.76
N ASP A 21 29.27 -1.56 -7.92
CA ASP A 21 30.39 -0.67 -8.21
C ASP A 21 31.38 -0.56 -7.04
N ALA A 22 30.89 -0.34 -5.82
CA ALA A 22 31.70 -0.27 -4.61
C ALA A 22 32.48 -1.56 -4.35
N VAL A 23 31.84 -2.73 -4.56
CA VAL A 23 32.51 -4.04 -4.45
C VAL A 23 33.62 -4.19 -5.49
N ARG A 24 33.42 -3.70 -6.72
CA ARG A 24 34.47 -3.70 -7.75
C ARG A 24 35.61 -2.74 -7.43
N ALA A 25 35.31 -1.62 -6.79
CA ALA A 25 36.30 -0.64 -6.32
C ALA A 25 37.05 -1.09 -5.05
N GLN A 26 36.64 -2.20 -4.42
CA GLN A 26 37.11 -2.66 -3.11
C GLN A 26 36.91 -1.62 -2.00
N ASP A 27 35.84 -0.83 -2.11
CA ASP A 27 35.43 0.12 -1.07
C ASP A 27 34.34 -0.53 -0.21
N ASP A 28 34.79 -1.28 0.80
CA ASP A 28 33.93 -2.08 1.67
C ASP A 28 32.96 -1.21 2.49
N ASP A 29 33.39 -0.02 2.92
CA ASP A 29 32.54 0.90 3.69
C ASP A 29 31.38 1.42 2.84
N LEU A 30 31.67 1.84 1.60
CA LEU A 30 30.64 2.30 0.66
C LEU A 30 29.68 1.17 0.28
N ALA A 31 30.20 -0.04 0.06
CA ALA A 31 29.37 -1.21 -0.26
C ALA A 31 28.40 -1.55 0.88
N VAL A 32 28.87 -1.53 2.13
CA VAL A 32 28.03 -1.77 3.32
C VAL A 32 26.95 -0.68 3.46
N LEU A 33 27.31 0.59 3.27
CA LEU A 33 26.36 1.70 3.34
C LEU A 33 25.26 1.55 2.28
N LEU A 34 25.62 1.29 1.03
CA LEU A 34 24.66 1.14 -0.06
C LEU A 34 23.80 -0.12 0.09
N ALA A 35 24.33 -1.19 0.66
CA ALA A 35 23.54 -2.37 1.00
C ALA A 35 22.52 -2.07 2.10
N ALA A 36 22.91 -1.35 3.15
CA ALA A 36 22.01 -0.93 4.23
C ALA A 36 20.89 0.00 3.73
N VAL A 37 21.22 0.97 2.87
CA VAL A 37 20.25 1.84 2.22
C VAL A 37 19.30 1.03 1.33
N GLY A 38 19.82 0.11 0.53
CA GLY A 38 19.00 -0.77 -0.30
C GLY A 38 18.02 -1.60 0.53
N LEU A 39 18.46 -2.12 1.68
CA LEU A 39 17.61 -2.87 2.60
C LEU A 39 16.48 -2.00 3.18
N LEU A 40 16.79 -0.77 3.59
CA LEU A 40 15.80 0.20 4.07
C LEU A 40 14.75 0.53 3.00
N VAL A 41 15.19 0.76 1.76
CA VAL A 41 14.29 1.03 0.63
C VAL A 41 13.41 -0.19 0.33
N ALA A 42 13.96 -1.40 0.35
CA ALA A 42 13.21 -2.64 0.18
C ALA A 42 12.14 -2.81 1.29
N ALA A 43 12.49 -2.51 2.54
CA ALA A 43 11.55 -2.52 3.67
C ALA A 43 10.44 -1.46 3.48
N ALA A 44 10.78 -0.25 3.03
CA ALA A 44 9.79 0.78 2.71
C ALA A 44 8.84 0.33 1.59
N LEU A 45 9.36 -0.32 0.54
CA LEU A 45 8.53 -0.87 -0.53
C LEU A 45 7.58 -1.97 -0.02
N GLY A 46 8.06 -2.82 0.89
CA GLY A 46 7.28 -3.85 1.57
C GLY A 46 6.18 -3.29 2.47
N THR A 47 6.41 -2.16 3.15
CA THR A 47 5.38 -1.51 3.99
C THR A 47 4.32 -0.78 3.15
N GLU A 48 4.72 -0.15 2.04
CA GLU A 48 3.77 0.44 1.07
C GLU A 48 2.83 -0.63 0.48
N THR A 49 3.35 -1.81 0.16
CA THR A 49 2.52 -2.92 -0.32
C THR A 49 1.61 -3.48 0.78
N ARG A 50 2.09 -3.58 2.03
CA ARG A 50 1.28 -4.06 3.17
C ARG A 50 0.17 -3.12 3.61
N ARG A 51 0.22 -1.82 3.26
CA ARG A 51 -0.91 -0.89 3.53
C ARG A 51 -2.19 -1.31 2.81
N ARG A 52 -2.10 -2.11 1.74
CA ARG A 52 -3.24 -2.82 1.14
C ARG A 52 -3.33 -4.22 1.75
N SER A 53 -3.87 -4.33 2.96
CA SER A 53 -4.21 -5.63 3.53
C SER A 53 -5.27 -6.28 2.65
N ALA A 54 -4.96 -7.44 2.07
CA ALA A 54 -5.94 -8.26 1.38
C ALA A 54 -6.96 -8.74 2.42
N VAL A 55 -8.19 -8.27 2.31
CA VAL A 55 -9.30 -8.73 3.14
C VAL A 55 -10.01 -9.84 2.37
N LEU A 56 -10.17 -11.00 3.00
CA LEU A 56 -11.01 -12.07 2.45
C LEU A 56 -12.46 -11.61 2.48
N LEU A 57 -13.04 -11.35 1.31
CA LEU A 57 -14.46 -11.07 1.16
C LEU A 57 -15.26 -12.36 1.04
N ARG A 58 -16.48 -12.32 1.58
CA ARG A 58 -17.47 -13.37 1.36
C ARG A 58 -17.82 -13.41 -0.14
N PRO A 59 -17.90 -14.59 -0.78
CA PRO A 59 -17.96 -14.70 -2.24
C PRO A 59 -19.20 -14.03 -2.86
N ASP A 60 -20.30 -13.97 -2.12
CA ASP A 60 -21.52 -13.26 -2.51
C ASP A 60 -21.32 -11.74 -2.59
N LEU A 61 -20.56 -11.15 -1.65
CA LEU A 61 -20.22 -9.73 -1.65
C LEU A 61 -19.21 -9.38 -2.74
N ALA A 62 -18.23 -10.25 -2.98
CA ALA A 62 -17.28 -10.09 -4.08
C ALA A 62 -18.03 -10.04 -5.42
N ARG A 63 -18.94 -11.01 -5.65
CA ARG A 63 -19.77 -11.03 -6.86
C ARG A 63 -20.66 -9.80 -6.98
N TRP A 64 -21.24 -9.33 -5.88
CA TRP A 64 -22.04 -8.11 -5.89
C TRP A 64 -21.22 -6.88 -6.27
N LEU A 65 -20.01 -6.73 -5.73
CA LEU A 65 -19.10 -5.63 -6.05
C LEU A 65 -18.71 -5.62 -7.52
N GLU A 66 -18.36 -6.79 -8.08
CA GLU A 66 -18.04 -6.94 -9.51
C GLU A 66 -19.20 -6.52 -10.41
N LEU A 67 -20.41 -7.01 -10.11
CA LEU A 67 -21.59 -6.69 -10.90
C LEU A 67 -21.91 -5.19 -10.86
N ARG A 68 -21.78 -4.59 -9.67
CA ARG A 68 -22.03 -3.17 -9.44
C ARG A 68 -21.01 -2.31 -10.17
N ALA A 69 -19.73 -2.65 -10.06
CA ALA A 69 -18.62 -1.99 -10.76
C ALA A 69 -18.80 -2.04 -12.28
N ALA A 70 -19.22 -3.19 -12.82
CA ALA A 70 -19.53 -3.33 -14.24
C ALA A 70 -20.70 -2.44 -14.68
N THR A 71 -21.71 -2.27 -13.82
CA THR A 71 -22.88 -1.43 -14.12
C THR A 71 -22.55 0.07 -14.05
N THR A 72 -21.70 0.49 -13.10
CA THR A 72 -21.35 1.90 -12.91
C THR A 72 -20.13 2.34 -13.72
N GLY A 73 -19.37 1.41 -14.31
CA GLY A 73 -18.11 1.69 -15.01
C GLY A 73 -16.95 2.10 -14.08
N GLU A 74 -17.11 1.89 -12.77
CA GLU A 74 -16.11 2.27 -11.77
C GLU A 74 -15.24 1.08 -11.37
N PRO A 75 -13.92 1.25 -11.14
CA PRO A 75 -13.09 0.18 -10.62
C PRO A 75 -13.58 -0.34 -9.25
N VAL A 76 -13.59 -1.66 -9.09
CA VAL A 76 -14.04 -2.38 -7.89
C VAL A 76 -13.41 -1.82 -6.61
N ASP A 77 -12.12 -1.50 -6.64
CA ASP A 77 -11.39 -0.96 -5.49
C ASP A 77 -11.99 0.35 -4.98
N ARG A 78 -12.30 1.30 -5.87
CA ARG A 78 -12.90 2.58 -5.46
C ARG A 78 -14.30 2.40 -4.91
N LEU A 79 -15.08 1.49 -5.51
CA LEU A 79 -16.42 1.19 -5.04
C LEU A 79 -16.37 0.60 -3.62
N ALA A 80 -15.44 -0.34 -3.39
CA ALA A 80 -15.21 -0.93 -2.07
C ALA A 80 -14.80 0.13 -1.04
N ASP A 81 -13.84 1.00 -1.38
CA ASP A 81 -13.40 2.10 -0.50
C ASP A 81 -14.56 3.02 -0.13
N ARG A 82 -15.42 3.36 -1.10
CA ARG A 82 -16.61 4.20 -0.86
C ARG A 82 -17.62 3.51 0.06
N CYS A 83 -17.88 2.22 -0.14
CA CYS A 83 -18.77 1.46 0.73
C CYS A 83 -18.23 1.40 2.17
N VAL A 84 -16.92 1.20 2.35
CA VAL A 84 -16.28 1.22 3.67
C VAL A 84 -16.35 2.60 4.31
N ALA A 85 -16.12 3.67 3.54
CA ALA A 85 -16.22 5.04 4.03
C ALA A 85 -17.66 5.38 4.49
N ALA A 86 -18.67 5.00 3.70
CA ALA A 86 -20.07 5.20 4.06
C ALA A 86 -20.46 4.41 5.31
N CYS A 87 -20.00 3.16 5.42
CA CYS A 87 -20.21 2.34 6.62
C CYS A 87 -19.59 2.97 7.87
N ARG A 88 -18.35 3.47 7.77
CA ARG A 88 -17.68 4.17 8.88
C ARG A 88 -18.41 5.44 9.29
N ALA A 89 -18.92 6.23 8.35
CA ALA A 89 -19.66 7.44 8.65
C ALA A 89 -20.92 7.13 9.48
N GLY A 90 -21.72 6.14 9.05
CA GLY A 90 -22.92 5.73 9.79
C GLY A 90 -22.61 5.22 11.20
N LEU A 91 -21.54 4.43 11.37
CA LEU A 91 -21.14 3.92 12.69
C LEU A 91 -20.69 5.03 13.66
N VAL A 92 -20.09 6.11 13.15
CA VAL A 92 -19.69 7.27 13.97
C VAL A 92 -20.92 8.08 14.40
N GLU A 93 -21.89 8.26 13.50
CA GLU A 93 -23.16 8.95 13.81
C GLU A 93 -23.98 8.20 14.87
N ASP A 94 -24.08 6.87 14.76
CA ASP A 94 -24.76 6.03 15.75
C ASP A 94 -24.07 6.08 17.12
N GLY A 95 -22.73 6.11 17.14
CA GLY A 95 -21.94 6.23 18.37
C GLY A 95 -22.14 7.58 19.07
N ALA A 96 -22.17 8.67 18.31
CA ALA A 96 -22.41 10.02 18.85
C ALA A 96 -23.84 10.19 19.39
N ALA A 97 -24.84 9.60 18.72
CA ALA A 97 -26.23 9.60 19.17
C ALA A 97 -26.47 8.71 20.41
N ALA A 98 -25.58 7.76 20.69
CA ALA A 98 -25.61 6.94 21.90
C ALA A 98 -24.98 7.65 23.12
N ASP A 99 -23.98 8.52 22.92
CA ASP A 99 -23.26 9.22 23.99
C ASP A 99 -24.00 10.48 24.48
N GLY A 100 -24.69 11.20 23.58
CA GLY A 100 -25.49 12.38 23.92
C GLY A 100 -26.81 12.12 24.66
N ARG A 101 -27.06 10.88 25.10
CA ARG A 101 -28.27 10.45 25.83
C ARG A 101 -28.04 10.21 27.33
N ARG A 102 -26.91 10.70 27.87
CA ARG A 102 -26.55 10.63 29.30
C ARG A 102 -26.63 11.97 29.99
#